data_AF-A0A6B4JRK2-F1
#
_entry.id   AF-A0A6B4JRK2-F1
#
_cell.length_a   1.000
_cell.length_b   1.000
_cell.length_c   1.000
_cell.angle_alpha   90.00
_cell.angle_beta   90.00
_cell.angle_gamma   90.00
#
_symmetry.space_group_name_H-M   'P 1'
#
loop_
_entity.id
_entity.type
_entity.pdbx_description
1 polymer ?
#
loop_
_entity_poly.entity_id
_entity_poly.type
_entity_poly.pdbx_seq_one_letter_code
_entity_poly.pdbx_strand_id
1 'polypeptide(L)'
;MVQQNNFKKIKKNDALDILDRTITFVNSCDTKASVVIGISGVLLTILSSNERVTEIKSIIKSAIGSDKWYGVLYLGILVCVVIVGVFGIVKLLQVLFPKINCDELNQEGIELNSKIFFGGICKNSTYNQYKEKVMNYNEDEYLNDIISQIYLNSIICERKFKNFKVGVAATFLGFLSFFVVLIVGKILY
;
A
#
# COMPACT_ATOMS: atom_id res chain seq x y z
N MET A 1 -6.81 49.23 -11.58
CA MET A 1 -5.89 48.41 -12.39
C MET A 1 -5.97 46.99 -11.85
N VAL A 2 -6.70 46.13 -12.55
CA VAL A 2 -6.81 44.71 -12.18
C VAL A 2 -5.49 44.05 -12.58
N GLN A 3 -4.73 43.53 -11.60
CA GLN A 3 -3.61 42.65 -11.90
C GLN A 3 -4.15 41.48 -12.72
N GLN A 4 -3.80 41.42 -14.01
CA GLN A 4 -3.94 40.20 -14.78
C GLN A 4 -3.11 39.14 -14.06
N ASN A 5 -3.78 38.21 -13.39
CA ASN A 5 -3.17 36.98 -12.92
C ASN A 5 -2.53 36.32 -14.15
N ASN A 6 -1.20 36.39 -14.24
CA ASN A 6 -0.42 35.65 -15.22
C ASN A 6 -0.55 34.15 -14.90
N PHE A 7 -1.64 33.54 -15.34
CA PHE A 7 -1.80 32.10 -15.31
C PHE A 7 -0.73 31.51 -16.22
N LYS A 8 0.38 31.03 -15.62
CA LYS A 8 1.43 30.32 -16.35
C LYS A 8 0.83 28.99 -16.82
N LYS A 9 0.54 28.87 -18.13
CA LYS A 9 0.16 27.58 -18.74
C LYS A 9 1.30 26.58 -18.49
N ILE A 10 0.97 25.41 -17.96
CA ILE A 10 1.96 24.35 -17.73
C ILE A 10 2.58 23.95 -19.06
N LYS A 11 3.92 23.87 -19.10
CA LYS A 11 4.62 23.36 -20.28
C LYS A 11 4.69 21.84 -20.21
N LYS A 12 4.72 21.21 -21.38
CA LYS A 12 4.83 19.76 -21.53
C LYS A 12 6.00 19.15 -20.77
N ASN A 13 7.19 19.73 -20.86
CA ASN A 13 8.37 19.23 -20.14
C ASN A 13 8.17 19.32 -18.62
N ASP A 14 7.64 20.45 -18.12
CA ASP A 14 7.32 20.60 -16.70
C ASP A 14 6.29 19.54 -16.25
N ALA A 15 5.31 19.19 -17.09
CA ALA A 15 4.33 18.15 -16.80
C ALA A 15 4.95 16.75 -16.79
N LEU A 16 5.86 16.44 -17.72
CA LEU A 16 6.61 15.18 -17.74
C LEU A 16 7.46 15.01 -16.48
N ASP A 17 8.12 16.07 -16.01
CA ASP A 17 8.90 16.05 -14.77
C ASP A 17 8.02 15.78 -13.54
N ILE A 18 6.82 16.36 -13.50
CA ILE A 18 5.86 16.11 -12.42
C ILE A 18 5.38 14.65 -12.47
N LEU A 19 5.12 14.11 -13.66
CA LEU A 19 4.71 12.72 -13.84
C LEU A 19 5.80 11.77 -13.35
N ASP A 20 7.05 11.97 -13.77
CA ASP A 20 8.19 11.16 -13.36
C ASP A 20 8.43 11.19 -11.84
N ARG A 21 8.34 12.39 -11.24
CA ARG A 21 8.42 12.54 -9.79
C ARG A 21 7.30 11.79 -9.07
N THR A 22 6.09 11.80 -9.61
CA THR A 22 4.94 11.11 -9.01
C THR A 22 5.11 9.59 -9.09
N ILE A 23 5.57 9.06 -10.23
CA ILE A 23 5.92 7.65 -10.39
C ILE A 23 7.04 7.25 -9.43
N THR A 24 8.04 8.11 -9.26
CA THR A 24 9.14 7.90 -8.30
C THR A 24 8.62 7.79 -6.86
N PHE A 25 7.65 8.61 -6.45
CA PHE A 25 7.03 8.49 -5.13
C PHE A 25 6.26 7.18 -4.95
N VAL A 26 5.54 6.72 -5.99
CA VAL A 26 4.88 5.40 -5.99
C VAL A 26 5.91 4.29 -5.76
N ASN A 27 6.98 4.28 -6.55
CA ASN A 27 8.05 3.28 -6.44
C ASN A 27 8.76 3.31 -5.08
N SER A 28 8.96 4.51 -4.53
CA SER A 28 9.54 4.67 -3.19
C SER A 28 8.64 4.06 -2.11
N CYS A 29 7.33 4.27 -2.20
CA CYS A 29 6.37 3.68 -1.27
C CYS A 29 6.36 2.15 -1.36
N ASP A 30 6.39 1.59 -2.58
CA ASP A 30 6.42 0.13 -2.81
C ASP A 30 7.70 -0.51 -2.28
N THR A 31 8.83 0.15 -2.48
CA THR A 31 10.12 -0.28 -1.93
C THR A 31 10.08 -0.30 -0.40
N LYS A 32 9.60 0.78 0.23
CA LYS A 32 9.46 0.86 1.69
C LYS A 32 8.54 -0.23 2.24
N ALA A 33 7.39 -0.46 1.60
CA ALA A 33 6.46 -1.51 2.02
C ALA A 33 7.08 -2.91 1.89
N SER A 34 7.75 -3.19 0.78
CA SER A 34 8.44 -4.47 0.54
C SER A 34 9.52 -4.75 1.58
N VAL A 35 10.32 -3.73 1.96
CA VAL A 35 11.32 -3.84 3.03
C VAL A 35 10.67 -4.19 4.37
N VAL A 36 9.59 -3.50 4.75
CA VAL A 36 8.90 -3.76 6.03
C VAL A 36 8.26 -5.16 6.05
N ILE A 37 7.67 -5.60 4.94
CA ILE A 37 7.14 -6.97 4.80
C ILE A 37 8.27 -8.00 4.94
N GLY A 38 9.41 -7.78 4.27
CA GLY A 38 10.58 -8.65 4.36
C GLY A 38 11.09 -8.81 5.79
N ILE A 39 11.26 -7.70 6.51
CA ILE A 39 11.64 -7.70 7.94
C ILE A 39 10.60 -8.46 8.78
N SER A 40 9.31 -8.23 8.51
CA SER A 40 8.22 -8.93 9.21
C SER A 40 8.25 -10.43 8.94
N GLY A 41 8.58 -10.87 7.73
CA GLY A 41 8.73 -12.29 7.37
C GLY A 41 9.89 -12.95 8.11
N VAL A 42 11.02 -12.25 8.27
CA VAL A 42 12.15 -12.72 9.08
C VAL A 42 11.73 -12.88 10.54
N LEU A 43 11.03 -11.88 11.12
CA LEU A 43 10.52 -11.96 12.49
C LEU A 43 9.53 -13.13 12.67
N LEU A 44 8.60 -13.33 11.75
CA LEU A 44 7.66 -14.45 11.77
C LEU A 44 8.37 -15.80 11.70
N THR A 45 9.42 -15.91 10.90
CA THR A 45 10.24 -17.13 10.83
C THR A 45 10.91 -17.44 12.16
N ILE A 46 11.50 -16.44 12.81
CA ILE A 46 12.12 -16.59 14.14
C ILE A 46 11.08 -17.03 15.18
N LEU A 47 9.88 -16.43 15.14
CA LEU A 47 8.77 -16.78 16.02
C LEU A 47 8.22 -18.20 15.76
N SER A 48 8.39 -18.71 14.54
CA SER A 48 7.92 -20.03 14.11
C SER A 48 8.91 -21.16 14.45
N SER A 49 10.01 -20.87 15.13
CA SER A 49 10.93 -21.93 15.58
C SER A 49 10.24 -22.93 16.51
N ASN A 50 10.64 -24.20 16.42
CA ASN A 50 9.98 -25.28 17.15
C ASN A 50 9.93 -25.06 18.67
N GLU A 51 11.01 -24.53 19.25
CA GLU A 51 11.09 -24.18 20.67
C GLU A 51 10.05 -23.12 21.05
N ARG A 52 9.99 -22.03 20.29
CA ARG A 52 9.04 -20.91 20.51
C ARG A 52 7.60 -21.35 20.33
N VAL A 53 7.31 -22.12 19.29
CA VAL A 53 5.96 -22.64 19.04
C VAL A 53 5.51 -23.58 20.16
N THR A 54 6.42 -24.41 20.68
CA THR A 54 6.11 -25.32 21.79
C THR A 54 5.81 -24.54 23.07
N GLU A 55 6.61 -23.51 23.37
CA GLU A 55 6.39 -22.61 24.51
C GLU A 55 5.06 -21.84 24.41
N ILE A 56 4.74 -21.30 23.24
CA ILE A 56 3.44 -20.63 23.02
C ILE A 56 2.29 -21.62 23.23
N LYS A 57 2.42 -22.86 22.72
CA LYS A 57 1.40 -23.91 22.90
C LYS A 57 1.24 -24.29 24.37
N SER A 58 2.30 -24.36 25.17
CA SER A 58 2.19 -24.68 26.59
C SER A 58 1.50 -23.57 27.37
N ILE A 59 1.85 -22.30 27.11
CA ILE A 59 1.19 -21.14 27.73
C ILE A 59 -0.30 -21.13 27.41
N ILE A 60 -0.67 -21.33 26.14
CA ILE A 60 -2.08 -21.36 25.72
C ILE A 60 -2.83 -22.52 26.40
N LYS A 61 -2.24 -23.73 26.47
CA LYS A 61 -2.86 -24.87 27.15
C LYS A 61 -3.06 -24.61 28.64
N SER A 62 -2.06 -24.04 29.30
CA SER A 62 -2.11 -23.67 30.73
C SER A 62 -3.17 -22.59 31.00
N ALA A 63 -3.28 -21.58 30.11
CA ALA A 63 -4.32 -20.56 30.19
C ALA A 63 -5.75 -21.12 30.01
N ILE A 64 -5.95 -22.03 29.05
CA ILE A 64 -7.24 -22.70 28.82
C ILE A 64 -7.62 -23.60 30.01
N GLY A 65 -6.66 -24.34 30.56
CA GLY A 65 -6.88 -25.22 31.70
C GLY A 65 -6.96 -24.50 33.04
N SER A 66 -6.73 -23.18 33.08
CA SER A 66 -6.83 -22.41 34.32
C SER A 66 -8.30 -22.07 34.62
N ASP A 67 -8.79 -22.44 35.79
CA ASP A 67 -10.13 -22.06 36.30
C ASP A 67 -10.23 -20.55 36.64
N LYS A 68 -9.26 -19.75 36.22
CA LYS A 68 -9.10 -18.36 36.61
C LYS A 68 -9.67 -17.45 35.52
N TRP A 69 -10.48 -16.48 35.91
CA TRP A 69 -11.12 -15.53 34.99
C TRP A 69 -10.14 -14.79 34.08
N TYR A 70 -8.91 -14.52 34.56
CA TYR A 70 -7.89 -13.81 33.80
C TYR A 70 -7.27 -14.65 32.67
N GLY A 71 -7.47 -15.97 32.64
CA GLY A 71 -7.03 -16.81 31.52
C GLY A 71 -7.83 -16.58 30.25
N VAL A 72 -9.15 -16.43 30.39
CA VAL A 72 -10.03 -16.04 29.28
C VAL A 72 -9.65 -14.66 28.76
N LEU A 73 -9.37 -13.71 29.67
CA LEU A 73 -8.92 -12.37 29.30
C LEU A 73 -7.57 -12.40 28.56
N TYR A 74 -6.60 -13.17 29.07
CA TYR A 74 -5.28 -13.33 28.43
C TYR A 74 -5.41 -13.86 27.00
N LEU A 75 -6.20 -14.91 26.80
CA LEU A 75 -6.44 -15.50 25.47
C LEU A 75 -7.13 -14.51 24.53
N GLY A 76 -8.11 -13.76 25.03
CA GLY A 76 -8.76 -12.68 24.27
C GLY A 76 -7.76 -11.63 23.79
N ILE A 77 -6.88 -11.17 24.69
CA ILE A 77 -5.81 -10.20 24.35
C ILE A 77 -4.84 -10.80 23.32
N LEU A 78 -4.42 -12.05 23.49
CA LEU A 78 -3.53 -12.73 22.56
C LEU A 78 -4.12 -12.76 21.14
N VAL A 79 -5.40 -13.12 21.02
CA VAL A 79 -6.12 -13.12 19.72
C VAL A 79 -6.20 -11.72 19.14
N CYS A 80 -6.57 -10.71 19.93
CA CYS A 80 -6.61 -9.32 19.47
C CYS A 80 -5.27 -8.84 18.92
N VAL A 81 -4.17 -9.15 19.62
CA VAL A 81 -2.82 -8.75 19.20
C VAL A 81 -2.42 -9.41 17.89
N VAL A 82 -2.73 -10.70 17.71
CA VAL A 82 -2.47 -11.41 16.44
C VAL A 82 -3.29 -10.78 15.31
N ILE A 83 -4.57 -10.45 15.54
CA ILE A 83 -5.41 -9.78 14.54
C ILE A 83 -4.83 -8.42 14.13
N VAL A 84 -4.36 -7.62 15.09
CA VAL A 84 -3.72 -6.32 14.81
C VAL A 84 -2.46 -6.49 13.95
N GLY A 85 -1.61 -7.47 14.28
CA GLY A 85 -0.42 -7.78 13.50
C GLY A 85 -0.76 -8.19 12.07
N VAL A 86 -1.69 -9.13 11.90
CA VAL A 86 -2.16 -9.60 10.57
C VAL A 86 -2.78 -8.45 9.78
N PHE A 87 -3.60 -7.60 10.42
CA PHE A 87 -4.17 -6.42 9.78
C PHE A 87 -3.08 -5.47 9.26
N GLY A 88 -2.02 -5.25 10.04
CA GLY A 88 -0.86 -4.46 9.61
C GLY A 88 -0.21 -5.02 8.35
N ILE A 89 0.04 -6.34 8.31
CA ILE A 89 0.60 -7.01 7.13
C ILE A 89 -0.33 -6.90 5.92
N VAL A 90 -1.64 -7.12 6.09
CA VAL A 90 -2.62 -6.96 5.01
C VAL A 90 -2.60 -5.54 4.45
N LYS A 91 -2.48 -4.52 5.32
CA LYS A 91 -2.37 -3.12 4.89
C LYS A 91 -1.10 -2.85 4.09
N LEU A 92 0.03 -3.45 4.46
CA LEU A 92 1.27 -3.36 3.68
C LEU A 92 1.13 -4.08 2.32
N LEU A 93 0.46 -5.23 2.26
CA LEU A 93 0.17 -5.91 0.99
C LEU A 93 -0.75 -5.08 0.08
N GLN A 94 -1.70 -4.33 0.64
CA GLN A 94 -2.54 -3.38 -0.10
C GLN A 94 -1.76 -2.18 -0.66
N VAL A 95 -0.54 -1.91 -0.17
CA VAL A 95 0.38 -0.95 -0.81
C VAL A 95 0.89 -1.53 -2.12
N LEU A 96 1.31 -2.79 -2.12
CA LEU A 96 1.87 -3.45 -3.30
C LEU A 96 0.80 -3.74 -4.36
N PHE A 97 -0.41 -4.11 -3.93
CA PHE A 97 -1.54 -4.43 -4.80
C PHE A 97 -2.71 -3.48 -4.53
N PRO A 98 -2.60 -2.20 -4.90
CA PRO A 98 -3.67 -1.25 -4.69
C PRO A 98 -4.88 -1.63 -5.55
N LYS A 99 -6.03 -1.82 -4.90
CA LYS A 99 -7.31 -1.88 -5.62
C LYS A 99 -7.77 -0.46 -5.87
N ILE A 100 -7.82 -0.09 -7.15
CA ILE A 100 -8.36 1.20 -7.60
C ILE A 100 -9.57 0.88 -8.45
N ASN A 101 -10.68 1.50 -8.10
CA ASN A 101 -11.88 1.44 -8.91
C ASN A 101 -11.75 2.52 -9.98
N CYS A 102 -11.52 2.13 -11.22
CA CYS A 102 -11.41 3.08 -12.33
C CYS A 102 -12.75 3.76 -12.64
N ASP A 103 -13.87 3.15 -12.26
CA ASP A 103 -15.21 3.72 -12.48
C ASP A 103 -15.47 4.94 -11.56
N GLU A 104 -14.82 4.99 -10.40
CA GLU A 104 -14.82 6.17 -9.51
C GLU A 104 -13.99 7.34 -10.07
N LEU A 105 -13.17 7.09 -11.10
CA LEU A 105 -12.24 8.06 -11.70
C LEU A 105 -12.72 8.57 -13.06
N ASN A 106 -13.93 8.19 -13.48
CA ASN A 106 -14.54 8.58 -14.74
C ASN A 106 -15.09 10.01 -14.63
N GLN A 107 -14.18 10.99 -14.68
CA GLN A 107 -14.49 12.41 -14.65
C GLN A 107 -14.31 13.04 -16.02
N GLU A 108 -15.14 14.04 -16.33
CA GLU A 108 -15.06 14.78 -17.58
C GLU A 108 -13.69 15.45 -17.73
N GLY A 109 -13.03 15.26 -18.89
CA GLY A 109 -11.71 15.82 -19.20
C GLY A 109 -10.52 14.89 -18.93
N ILE A 110 -10.70 13.78 -18.18
CA ILE A 110 -9.62 12.80 -17.96
C ILE A 110 -9.50 11.86 -19.16
N GLU A 111 -8.28 11.72 -19.71
CA GLU A 111 -7.97 10.72 -20.74
C GLU A 111 -7.74 9.34 -20.09
N LEU A 112 -8.73 8.46 -20.20
CA LEU A 112 -8.68 7.08 -19.70
C LEU A 112 -8.15 6.07 -20.73
N ASN A 113 -8.15 6.42 -22.01
CA ASN A 113 -7.54 5.65 -23.08
C ASN A 113 -6.15 6.21 -23.42
N SER A 114 -5.32 6.26 -22.38
CA SER A 114 -3.99 6.82 -22.44
C SER A 114 -3.14 6.15 -23.52
N LYS A 115 -2.42 6.98 -24.26
CA LYS A 115 -1.49 6.58 -25.31
C LYS A 115 -0.06 6.49 -24.79
N ILE A 116 0.20 6.96 -23.56
CA ILE A 116 1.54 6.92 -22.93
C ILE A 116 1.63 5.96 -21.75
N PHE A 117 0.50 5.58 -21.14
CA PHE A 117 0.48 4.61 -20.05
C PHE A 117 0.45 3.18 -20.59
N PHE A 118 1.33 2.31 -20.09
CA PHE A 118 1.45 0.92 -20.57
C PHE A 118 0.11 0.16 -20.57
N GLY A 119 -0.74 0.37 -19.56
CA GLY A 119 -2.05 -0.26 -19.47
C GLY A 119 -3.06 0.24 -20.50
N GLY A 120 -2.88 1.46 -21.04
CA GLY A 120 -3.63 1.97 -22.18
C GLY A 120 -3.05 1.49 -23.51
N ILE A 121 -1.72 1.51 -23.64
CA ILE A 121 -1.00 1.04 -24.84
C ILE A 121 -1.36 -0.43 -25.15
N CYS A 122 -1.33 -1.32 -24.15
CA CYS A 122 -1.63 -2.74 -24.32
C CYS A 122 -3.09 -3.05 -24.68
N LYS A 123 -4.01 -2.07 -24.63
CA LYS A 123 -5.40 -2.25 -25.10
C LYS A 123 -5.54 -2.17 -26.62
N ASN A 124 -4.50 -1.72 -27.35
CA ASN A 124 -4.51 -1.71 -28.80
C ASN A 124 -4.29 -3.11 -29.36
N SER A 125 -5.09 -3.52 -30.35
CA SER A 125 -5.03 -4.89 -30.89
C SER A 125 -3.75 -5.17 -31.68
N THR A 126 -3.13 -4.13 -32.26
CA THR A 126 -1.86 -4.26 -33.00
C THR A 126 -0.94 -3.06 -32.76
N TYR A 127 0.37 -3.27 -33.02
CA TYR A 127 1.36 -2.19 -33.03
C TYR A 127 1.00 -1.08 -34.02
N ASN A 128 0.51 -1.42 -35.23
CA ASN A 128 0.18 -0.43 -36.26
C ASN A 128 -0.96 0.50 -35.83
N GLN A 129 -1.99 -0.04 -35.15
CA GLN A 129 -3.06 0.77 -34.57
C GLN A 129 -2.54 1.75 -33.51
N TYR A 130 -1.66 1.28 -32.63
CA TYR A 130 -1.04 2.15 -31.63
C TYR A 130 -0.16 3.23 -32.29
N LYS A 131 0.66 2.84 -33.28
CA LYS A 131 1.52 3.75 -34.04
C LYS A 131 0.70 4.85 -34.72
N GLU A 132 -0.41 4.51 -35.36
CA GLU A 132 -1.29 5.49 -35.99
C GLU A 132 -1.86 6.48 -34.96
N LYS A 133 -2.35 5.99 -33.81
CA LYS A 133 -2.86 6.84 -32.73
C LYS A 133 -1.83 7.82 -32.18
N VAL A 134 -0.60 7.36 -31.96
CA VAL A 134 0.45 8.22 -31.37
C VAL A 134 1.01 9.21 -32.40
N MET A 135 1.04 8.85 -33.68
CA MET A 135 1.50 9.75 -34.75
C MET A 135 0.50 10.87 -35.06
N ASN A 136 -0.80 10.63 -34.84
CA ASN A 136 -1.86 11.63 -35.00
C ASN A 136 -2.14 12.41 -33.71
N TYR A 137 -1.28 12.29 -32.71
CA TYR A 137 -1.53 12.82 -31.38
C TYR A 137 -1.15 14.31 -31.31
N ASN A 138 -2.14 15.20 -31.14
CA ASN A 138 -1.85 16.63 -31.09
C ASN A 138 -1.29 17.07 -29.72
N GLU A 139 -0.64 18.22 -29.68
CA GLU A 139 0.06 18.69 -28.47
C GLU A 139 -0.86 18.94 -27.28
N ASP A 140 -2.09 19.44 -27.49
CA ASP A 140 -3.03 19.68 -26.40
C ASP A 140 -3.60 18.35 -25.86
N GLU A 141 -3.91 17.38 -26.73
CA GLU A 141 -4.34 16.04 -26.30
C GLU A 141 -3.23 15.26 -25.59
N TYR A 142 -1.97 15.43 -26.04
CA TYR A 142 -0.83 14.82 -25.39
C TYR A 142 -0.58 15.44 -24.00
N LEU A 143 -0.63 16.77 -23.90
CA LEU A 143 -0.56 17.44 -22.61
C LEU A 143 -1.69 16.98 -21.67
N ASN A 144 -2.91 16.80 -22.19
CA ASN A 144 -4.03 16.32 -21.39
C ASN A 144 -3.82 14.90 -20.85
N ASP A 145 -3.24 13.99 -21.63
CA ASP A 145 -2.94 12.63 -21.15
C ASP A 145 -1.82 12.62 -20.12
N ILE A 146 -0.77 13.43 -20.29
CA ILE A 146 0.25 13.61 -19.24
C ILE A 146 -0.40 14.08 -17.94
N ILE A 147 -1.26 15.10 -17.99
CA ILE A 147 -1.97 15.63 -16.82
C ILE A 147 -2.90 14.57 -16.21
N SER A 148 -3.60 13.81 -17.04
CA SER A 148 -4.44 12.69 -16.62
C SER A 148 -3.62 11.63 -15.89
N GLN A 149 -2.45 11.27 -16.42
CA GLN A 149 -1.54 10.32 -15.78
C GLN A 149 -0.97 10.86 -14.47
N ILE A 150 -0.65 12.16 -14.36
CA ILE A 150 -0.22 12.78 -13.10
C ILE A 150 -1.32 12.61 -12.04
N TYR A 151 -2.55 12.98 -12.40
CA TYR A 151 -3.69 12.90 -11.50
C TYR A 151 -3.95 11.46 -11.05
N LEU A 152 -4.06 10.51 -11.98
CA LEU A 152 -4.28 9.10 -11.70
C LEU A 152 -3.17 8.55 -10.79
N ASN A 153 -1.89 8.75 -11.15
CA ASN A 153 -0.75 8.29 -10.34
C ASN A 153 -0.71 8.94 -8.95
N SER A 154 -1.12 10.20 -8.82
CA SER A 154 -1.19 10.87 -7.51
C SER A 154 -2.23 10.23 -6.58
N ILE A 155 -3.37 9.79 -7.12
CA ILE A 155 -4.39 9.06 -6.35
C ILE A 155 -3.85 7.70 -5.91
N ILE A 156 -3.15 6.99 -6.79
CA ILE A 156 -2.48 5.72 -6.44
C ILE A 156 -1.49 5.96 -5.31
N CYS A 157 -0.63 6.96 -5.47
CA CYS A 157 0.40 7.34 -4.52
C CYS A 157 -0.19 7.63 -3.14
N GLU A 158 -1.21 8.48 -3.06
CA GLU A 158 -1.87 8.83 -1.81
C GLU A 158 -2.49 7.60 -1.12
N ARG A 159 -3.17 6.73 -1.87
CA ARG A 159 -3.75 5.49 -1.32
C ARG A 159 -2.66 4.54 -0.79
N LYS A 160 -1.54 4.41 -1.51
CA LYS A 160 -0.37 3.64 -1.08
C LYS A 160 0.21 4.19 0.22
N PHE A 161 0.45 5.51 0.31
CA PHE A 161 1.00 6.12 1.54
C PHE A 161 0.05 6.02 2.74
N LYS A 162 -1.27 6.13 2.55
CA LYS A 162 -2.26 5.89 3.62
C LYS A 162 -2.19 4.46 4.16
N ASN A 163 -2.22 3.47 3.26
CA ASN A 163 -2.10 2.07 3.65
C ASN A 163 -0.73 1.77 4.28
N PHE A 164 0.35 2.36 3.78
CA PHE A 164 1.69 2.22 4.34
C PHE A 164 1.75 2.74 5.79
N LYS A 165 1.25 3.95 6.06
CA LYS A 165 1.23 4.53 7.40
C LYS A 165 0.48 3.65 8.39
N VAL A 166 -0.72 3.20 8.03
CA VAL A 166 -1.52 2.30 8.88
C VAL A 166 -0.85 0.94 9.03
N GLY A 167 -0.33 0.38 7.95
CA GLY A 167 0.32 -0.93 7.93
C GLY A 167 1.56 -0.98 8.81
N VAL A 168 2.45 0.02 8.72
CA VAL A 168 3.64 0.12 9.58
C VAL A 168 3.24 0.25 11.05
N ALA A 169 2.31 1.16 11.38
CA ALA A 169 1.89 1.38 12.76
C ALA A 169 1.25 0.12 13.38
N ALA A 170 0.33 -0.54 12.67
CA ALA A 170 -0.34 -1.74 13.15
C ALA A 170 0.61 -2.94 13.23
N THR A 171 1.53 -3.11 12.27
CA THR A 171 2.54 -4.18 12.31
C THR A 171 3.50 -4.01 13.49
N PHE A 172 3.99 -2.78 13.71
CA PHE A 172 4.86 -2.47 14.83
C PHE A 172 4.16 -2.71 16.17
N LEU A 173 2.94 -2.18 16.33
CA LEU A 173 2.15 -2.39 17.53
C LEU A 173 1.84 -3.88 17.76
N GLY A 174 1.46 -4.60 16.70
CA GLY A 174 1.18 -6.04 16.76
C GLY A 174 2.37 -6.85 17.25
N PHE A 175 3.57 -6.65 16.67
CA PHE A 175 4.77 -7.35 17.13
C PHE A 175 5.16 -6.95 18.55
N LEU A 176 5.17 -5.66 18.88
CA LEU A 176 5.54 -5.18 20.21
C LEU A 176 4.60 -5.75 21.28
N SER A 177 3.29 -5.64 21.08
CA SER A 177 2.29 -6.20 21.98
C SER A 177 2.38 -7.72 22.07
N PHE A 178 2.72 -8.42 20.97
CA PHE A 178 2.88 -9.87 20.99
C PHE A 178 4.01 -10.30 21.92
N PHE A 179 5.18 -9.65 21.85
CA PHE A 179 6.29 -9.93 22.78
C PHE A 179 5.91 -9.66 24.23
N VAL A 180 5.18 -8.57 24.51
CA VAL A 180 4.70 -8.25 25.87
C VAL A 180 3.75 -9.34 26.37
N VAL A 181 2.77 -9.76 25.56
CA VAL A 181 1.81 -10.82 25.92
C VAL A 181 2.51 -12.16 26.13
N LEU A 182 3.57 -12.47 25.37
CA LEU A 182 4.37 -13.68 25.62
C LEU A 182 5.09 -13.64 26.96
N ILE A 183 5.71 -12.51 27.32
CA ILE A 183 6.39 -12.35 28.61
C ILE A 183 5.40 -12.49 29.77
N VAL A 184 4.25 -11.81 29.68
CA VAL A 184 3.17 -11.93 30.67
C VAL A 184 2.67 -13.37 30.76
N GLY A 185 2.52 -14.05 29.62
CA GLY A 185 2.13 -15.46 29.56
C GLY A 185 3.07 -16.34 30.37
N LYS A 186 4.38 -16.23 30.16
CA LYS A 186 5.40 -16.99 30.92
C LYS A 186 5.39 -16.72 32.43
N ILE A 187 4.98 -15.54 32.85
CA ILE A 187 4.91 -15.17 34.29
C ILE A 187 3.65 -15.77 34.93
N LEU A 188 2.54 -15.81 34.19
CA LEU A 188 1.25 -16.27 34.71
C LEU A 188 1.04 -17.79 34.58
N TYR A 189 1.68 -18.44 33.61
CA TYR A 189 1.40 -19.79 33.14
C TYR A 189 2.65 -20.58 32.76
#